data_AF-A0A4Q4TJP8-F1
#
_entry.id   AF-A0A4Q4TJP8-F1
#
_cell.length_a   1.000
_cell.length_b   1.000
_cell.length_c   1.000
_cell.angle_alpha   90.00
_cell.angle_beta   90.00
_cell.angle_gamma   90.00
#
_symmetry.space_group_name_H-M   'P 1'
#
loop_
_entity.id
_entity.type
_entity.pdbx_description
1 polymer ?
#
loop_
_entity_poly.entity_id
_entity_poly.type
_entity_poly.pdbx_seq_one_letter_code
_entity_poly.pdbx_strand_id
1 'polypeptide(L)'
;MAPVPFEHPVRYTSLAVTGAHLTSVVYLTYVVGVSLYTSYRSLGPAQDTRSRLSQRSKLVPVFVALAVAAFFCATYTSVSAASLSYRVWAHRHGLELPTRLIGEGGFFPSKSRSSQLYLAQWLSDTPTYYDALEIVAEKARRFWWGQQVDLATTVFSLLLATEGRRRHIPMVTGFLALAHLVNLSFAQNLFYLALLLTPAPLPADEELELPVAPLPTSTWRRIRDKVLPPKPANWHPHQLIFYSALALNYGSLFILPYAAETPSFPTTVLIVRGSTFLPLILPKIAPASWGAVSANPHDTYSSLTKMFRSVSGVSLLLHFKATFVGLIYNAPNSHYHRHSVLFPWDVEERSTWERSTTAFGRILRSRSDHPVVAAVAWDVIISALSLGLWAAVRAMDVHDIIKSAIPFSGFCARSLLPRNIKEETPKPAVKAEPESAEEVESDQPMTLRRSGRQRKSRLGSIASSSGASEDTAAPVPRKRGRPRKYKPAVGEDSTYKPTPAEAREAVEGDELPPDNLDWESAALAWGLTAVGGLASASAGVYGGECISR
;
A
#
# COMPACT_ATOMS: atom_id res chain seq x y z
N MET A 1 -3.38 17.81 -46.68
CA MET A 1 -1.93 17.63 -46.97
C MET A 1 -1.79 16.36 -47.77
N ALA A 2 -0.80 16.25 -48.66
CA ALA A 2 -0.50 14.98 -49.31
C ALA A 2 0.05 13.98 -48.26
N PRO A 3 -0.21 12.66 -48.40
CA PRO A 3 0.32 11.67 -47.47
C PRO A 3 1.84 11.62 -47.57
N VAL A 4 2.51 11.67 -46.41
CA VAL A 4 3.97 11.53 -46.34
C VAL A 4 4.31 10.04 -46.40
N PRO A 5 5.19 9.58 -47.30
CA PRO A 5 5.57 8.17 -47.38
C PRO A 5 6.29 7.74 -46.09
N PHE A 6 6.02 6.52 -45.62
CA PHE A 6 6.68 5.98 -44.43
C PHE A 6 8.17 5.79 -44.67
N GLU A 7 9.01 6.55 -43.97
CA GLU A 7 10.46 6.60 -44.20
C GLU A 7 11.19 5.32 -43.76
N HIS A 8 10.61 4.53 -42.86
CA HIS A 8 11.26 3.40 -42.19
C HIS A 8 10.37 2.15 -42.08
N PRO A 9 10.96 0.93 -42.20
CA PRO A 9 10.24 -0.32 -41.97
C PRO A 9 9.86 -0.48 -40.49
N VAL A 10 8.74 -1.18 -40.24
CA VAL A 10 8.18 -1.41 -38.91
C VAL A 10 9.20 -2.01 -37.94
N ARG A 11 9.50 -1.30 -36.84
CA ARG A 11 10.32 -1.77 -35.73
C ARG A 11 9.51 -2.68 -34.80
N TYR A 12 9.62 -3.99 -35.02
CA TYR A 12 8.94 -5.00 -34.18
C TYR A 12 9.34 -4.97 -32.70
N THR A 13 10.47 -4.35 -32.35
CA THR A 13 10.91 -4.17 -30.95
C THR A 13 9.92 -3.34 -30.13
N SER A 14 9.43 -2.22 -30.65
CA SER A 14 8.45 -1.38 -29.94
C SER A 14 7.11 -2.09 -29.75
N LEU A 15 6.68 -2.85 -30.77
CA LEU A 15 5.49 -3.70 -30.70
C LEU A 15 5.65 -4.79 -29.63
N ALA A 16 6.81 -5.46 -29.59
CA ALA A 16 7.13 -6.47 -28.59
C ALA A 16 7.18 -5.89 -27.17
N VAL A 17 7.72 -4.69 -26.97
CA VAL A 17 7.73 -3.98 -25.67
C VAL A 17 6.30 -3.65 -25.22
N THR A 18 5.46 -3.12 -26.11
CA THR A 18 4.06 -2.81 -25.78
C THR A 18 3.25 -4.07 -25.48
N GLY A 19 3.46 -5.14 -26.26
CA GLY A 19 2.87 -6.45 -26.00
C GLY A 19 3.31 -7.02 -24.65
N ALA A 20 4.63 -6.99 -24.37
CA ALA A 20 5.21 -7.46 -23.12
C ALA A 20 4.71 -6.66 -21.90
N HIS A 21 4.52 -5.34 -22.03
CA HIS A 21 3.93 -4.49 -21.00
C HIS A 21 2.50 -4.94 -20.67
N LEU A 22 1.63 -5.05 -21.69
CA LEU A 22 0.24 -5.48 -21.50
C LEU A 22 0.14 -6.90 -20.92
N THR A 23 0.92 -7.86 -21.44
CA THR A 23 0.94 -9.22 -20.88
C THR A 23 1.49 -9.25 -19.46
N SER A 24 2.48 -8.41 -19.13
CA SER A 24 3.03 -8.32 -17.78
C SER A 24 2.03 -7.74 -16.79
N VAL A 25 1.26 -6.71 -17.17
CA VAL A 25 0.19 -6.15 -16.33
C VAL A 25 -0.86 -7.22 -16.02
N VAL A 26 -1.36 -7.94 -17.03
CA VAL A 26 -2.35 -9.00 -16.86
C VAL A 26 -1.80 -10.14 -16.00
N TYR A 27 -0.60 -10.64 -16.33
CA TYR A 27 0.05 -11.73 -15.62
C TYR A 27 0.35 -11.38 -14.16
N LEU A 28 0.98 -10.23 -13.88
CA LEU A 28 1.31 -9.85 -12.51
C LEU A 28 0.06 -9.55 -11.68
N THR A 29 -0.99 -8.96 -12.26
CA THR A 29 -2.27 -8.76 -11.58
C THR A 29 -2.91 -10.10 -11.21
N TYR A 30 -2.90 -11.07 -12.13
CA TYR A 30 -3.39 -12.42 -11.88
C TYR A 30 -2.57 -13.13 -10.78
N VAL A 31 -1.24 -13.13 -10.89
CA VAL A 31 -0.34 -13.78 -9.92
C VAL A 31 -0.46 -13.15 -8.52
N VAL A 32 -0.55 -11.82 -8.42
CA VAL A 32 -0.79 -11.12 -7.16
C VAL A 32 -2.19 -11.44 -6.60
N GLY A 33 -3.22 -11.45 -7.44
CA GLY A 33 -4.58 -11.81 -7.02
C GLY A 33 -4.68 -13.26 -6.50
N VAL A 34 -4.02 -14.21 -7.16
CA VAL A 34 -3.88 -15.60 -6.71
C VAL A 34 -3.11 -15.66 -5.39
N SER A 35 -1.99 -14.94 -5.26
CA SER A 35 -1.20 -14.84 -4.02
C SER A 35 -2.04 -14.34 -2.84
N LEU A 36 -2.81 -13.26 -3.03
CA LEU A 36 -3.72 -12.73 -2.01
C LEU A 36 -4.79 -13.75 -1.62
N TYR A 37 -5.34 -14.49 -2.59
CA TYR A 37 -6.34 -15.53 -2.36
C TYR A 37 -5.77 -16.74 -1.59
N THR A 38 -4.54 -17.15 -1.90
CA THR A 38 -3.85 -18.21 -1.13
C THR A 38 -3.52 -17.75 0.28
N SER A 39 -3.01 -16.53 0.47
CA SER A 39 -2.75 -15.97 1.81
C SER A 39 -4.01 -15.89 2.66
N TYR A 40 -5.16 -15.53 2.07
CA TYR A 40 -6.45 -15.56 2.76
C TYR A 40 -6.88 -16.98 3.17
N ARG A 41 -6.59 -17.99 2.36
CA ARG A 41 -6.90 -19.39 2.68
C ARG A 41 -5.93 -20.03 3.68
N SER A 42 -4.68 -19.56 3.76
CA SER A 42 -3.63 -20.10 4.63
C SER A 42 -3.56 -19.42 6.01
N LEU A 43 -4.62 -18.74 6.44
CA LEU A 43 -4.68 -18.08 7.74
C LEU A 43 -4.86 -19.12 8.86
N GLY A 44 -3.99 -19.06 9.88
CA GLY A 44 -4.07 -19.92 11.06
C GLY A 44 -5.30 -19.65 11.95
N PRO A 45 -5.64 -20.56 12.88
CA PRO A 45 -6.84 -20.43 13.72
C PRO A 45 -6.83 -19.19 14.62
N ALA A 46 -5.64 -18.70 15.02
CA ALA A 46 -5.49 -17.43 15.74
C ALA A 46 -6.01 -16.20 14.95
N GLN A 47 -6.13 -16.33 13.62
CA GLN A 47 -6.59 -15.29 12.71
C GLN A 47 -8.05 -15.45 12.25
N ASP A 48 -8.73 -16.53 12.66
CA ASP A 48 -10.13 -16.83 12.33
C ASP A 48 -11.11 -16.39 13.45
N THR A 49 -10.73 -15.36 14.22
CA THR A 49 -11.60 -14.81 15.26
C THR A 49 -12.76 -14.01 14.65
N ARG A 50 -13.93 -14.06 15.30
CA ARG A 50 -15.16 -13.38 14.83
C ARG A 50 -14.97 -11.87 14.60
N SER A 51 -14.12 -11.21 15.39
CA SER A 51 -13.75 -9.80 15.23
C SER A 51 -12.90 -9.60 13.96
N ARG A 52 -11.82 -10.36 13.77
CA ARG A 52 -10.97 -10.29 12.55
C ARG A 52 -11.77 -10.59 11.28
N LEU A 53 -12.67 -11.57 11.30
CA LEU A 53 -13.59 -11.86 10.19
C LEU A 53 -14.52 -10.68 9.87
N SER A 54 -15.15 -10.09 10.89
CA SER A 54 -16.01 -8.91 10.76
C SER A 54 -15.24 -7.71 10.19
N GLN A 55 -14.02 -7.47 10.67
CA GLN A 55 -13.18 -6.37 10.22
C GLN A 55 -12.75 -6.58 8.76
N ARG A 56 -12.23 -7.77 8.40
CA ARG A 56 -11.87 -8.09 7.01
C ARG A 56 -13.05 -7.97 6.05
N SER A 57 -14.24 -8.44 6.43
CA SER A 57 -15.43 -8.38 5.56
C SER A 57 -15.88 -6.94 5.26
N LYS A 58 -15.61 -5.99 6.17
CA LYS A 58 -15.84 -4.55 5.95
C LYS A 58 -14.73 -3.90 5.12
N LEU A 59 -13.46 -4.20 5.42
CA LEU A 59 -12.30 -3.48 4.87
C LEU A 59 -11.85 -3.97 3.49
N VAL A 60 -11.86 -5.28 3.25
CA VAL A 60 -11.42 -5.87 1.97
C VAL A 60 -12.20 -5.30 0.79
N PRO A 61 -13.55 -5.19 0.81
CA PRO A 61 -14.30 -4.56 -0.28
C PRO A 61 -13.88 -3.11 -0.57
N VAL A 62 -13.49 -2.34 0.45
CA VAL A 62 -13.11 -0.93 0.28
C VAL A 62 -11.77 -0.80 -0.45
N PHE A 63 -10.74 -1.54 -0.02
CA PHE A 63 -9.44 -1.51 -0.71
C PHE A 63 -9.50 -2.19 -2.09
N VAL A 64 -10.36 -3.20 -2.29
CA VAL A 64 -10.66 -3.75 -3.63
C VAL A 64 -11.32 -2.68 -4.51
N ALA A 65 -12.32 -1.95 -4.01
CA ALA A 65 -12.98 -0.88 -4.77
C ALA A 65 -12.01 0.25 -5.14
N LEU A 66 -11.11 0.64 -4.23
CA LEU A 66 -10.05 1.63 -4.50
C LEU A 66 -9.04 1.13 -5.54
N ALA A 67 -8.60 -0.13 -5.46
CA ALA A 67 -7.73 -0.73 -6.47
C ALA A 67 -8.41 -0.79 -7.85
N VAL A 68 -9.68 -1.18 -7.91
CA VAL A 68 -10.47 -1.22 -9.16
C VAL A 68 -10.66 0.19 -9.73
N ALA A 69 -10.96 1.19 -8.89
CA ALA A 69 -11.07 2.59 -9.31
C ALA A 69 -9.73 3.15 -9.83
N ALA A 70 -8.61 2.84 -9.16
CA ALA A 70 -7.26 3.19 -9.60
C ALA A 70 -6.95 2.58 -10.97
N PHE A 71 -7.27 1.29 -11.16
CA PHE A 71 -7.06 0.58 -12.43
C PHE A 71 -7.93 1.15 -13.56
N PHE A 72 -9.20 1.47 -13.31
CA PHE A 72 -10.05 2.12 -14.30
C PHE A 72 -9.57 3.54 -14.64
N CYS A 73 -9.03 4.28 -13.68
CA CYS A 73 -8.47 5.61 -13.92
C CYS A 73 -7.18 5.53 -14.77
N ALA A 74 -6.28 4.61 -14.42
CA ALA A 74 -5.04 4.35 -15.17
C ALA A 74 -5.30 3.87 -16.59
N THR A 75 -6.25 2.94 -16.79
CA THR A 75 -6.62 2.46 -18.14
C THR A 75 -7.30 3.55 -18.96
N TYR A 76 -8.25 4.31 -18.40
CA TYR A 76 -8.91 5.43 -19.09
C TYR A 76 -7.91 6.51 -19.54
N THR A 77 -7.00 6.92 -18.65
CA THR A 77 -6.00 7.95 -18.97
C THR A 77 -4.93 7.46 -19.95
N SER A 78 -4.53 6.19 -19.85
CA SER A 78 -3.61 5.55 -20.81
C SER A 78 -4.22 5.43 -22.20
N VAL A 79 -5.48 5.01 -22.32
CA VAL A 79 -6.21 4.97 -23.61
C VAL A 79 -6.38 6.38 -24.18
N SER A 80 -6.65 7.38 -23.33
CA SER A 80 -6.73 8.78 -23.74
C SER A 80 -5.38 9.32 -24.27
N ALA A 81 -4.27 8.96 -23.63
CA ALA A 81 -2.91 9.31 -24.06
C ALA A 81 -2.52 8.61 -25.37
N ALA A 82 -2.79 7.31 -25.49
CA ALA A 82 -2.60 6.55 -26.73
C ALA A 82 -3.42 7.13 -27.89
N SER A 83 -4.70 7.45 -27.66
CA SER A 83 -5.56 8.09 -28.65
C SER A 83 -5.06 9.47 -29.07
N LEU A 84 -4.49 10.26 -28.15
CA LEU A 84 -3.94 11.57 -28.48
C LEU A 84 -2.65 11.43 -29.30
N SER A 85 -1.74 10.56 -28.88
CA SER A 85 -0.50 10.25 -29.59
C SER A 85 -0.76 9.73 -31.01
N TYR A 86 -1.67 8.77 -31.18
CA TYR A 86 -2.05 8.26 -32.51
C TYR A 86 -2.65 9.35 -33.40
N ARG A 87 -3.49 10.24 -32.86
CA ARG A 87 -4.06 11.37 -33.64
C ARG A 87 -2.98 12.35 -34.11
N VAL A 88 -2.01 12.67 -33.27
CA VAL A 88 -0.89 13.56 -33.63
C VAL A 88 0.00 12.90 -34.68
N TRP A 89 0.34 11.61 -34.51
CA TRP A 89 1.11 10.85 -35.50
C TRP A 89 0.38 10.74 -36.85
N ALA A 90 -0.91 10.41 -36.85
CA ALA A 90 -1.71 10.29 -38.07
C ALA A 90 -1.84 11.63 -38.81
N HIS A 91 -2.04 12.73 -38.08
CA HIS A 91 -2.12 14.08 -38.65
C HIS A 91 -0.80 14.49 -39.34
N ARG A 92 0.36 14.19 -38.71
CA ARG A 92 1.69 14.45 -39.30
C ARG A 92 1.92 13.69 -40.62
N HIS A 93 1.38 12.48 -40.75
CA HIS A 93 1.49 11.67 -41.96
C HIS A 93 0.41 11.97 -43.01
N GLY A 94 -0.51 12.91 -42.75
CA GLY A 94 -1.62 13.24 -43.65
C GLY A 94 -2.69 12.16 -43.75
N LEU A 95 -2.78 11.25 -42.78
CA LEU A 95 -3.74 10.16 -42.76
C LEU A 95 -5.12 10.64 -42.29
N GLU A 96 -6.18 10.30 -43.04
CA GLU A 96 -7.55 10.57 -42.62
C GLU A 96 -7.92 9.69 -41.42
N LEU A 97 -8.14 10.35 -40.28
CA LEU A 97 -8.58 9.70 -39.05
C LEU A 97 -10.03 9.22 -39.20
N PRO A 98 -10.35 7.95 -38.90
CA PRO A 98 -11.74 7.54 -38.83
C PRO A 98 -12.47 8.28 -37.72
N THR A 99 -13.74 8.59 -37.99
CA THR A 99 -14.67 9.20 -37.02
C THR A 99 -14.91 8.31 -35.79
N ARG A 100 -14.54 7.02 -35.84
CA ARG A 100 -14.50 6.09 -34.70
C ARG A 100 -13.22 5.25 -34.74
N LEU A 101 -12.46 5.23 -33.65
CA LEU A 101 -11.27 4.35 -33.49
C LEU A 101 -11.64 2.86 -33.36
N ILE A 102 -12.90 2.56 -33.03
CA ILE A 102 -13.47 1.22 -33.03
C ILE A 102 -14.48 1.20 -34.18
N GLY A 103 -14.18 0.42 -35.23
CA GLY A 103 -15.09 0.25 -36.36
C GLY A 103 -16.31 -0.59 -35.99
N GLU A 104 -17.32 -0.61 -36.86
CA GLU A 104 -18.57 -1.36 -36.63
C GLU A 104 -18.39 -2.89 -36.59
N GLY A 105 -17.18 -3.39 -36.91
CA GLY A 105 -16.76 -4.80 -36.74
C GLY A 105 -15.96 -5.11 -35.47
N GLY A 106 -15.78 -4.16 -34.55
CA GLY A 106 -15.01 -4.35 -33.32
C GLY A 106 -13.48 -4.29 -33.53
N PHE A 107 -12.72 -5.10 -32.77
CA PHE A 107 -11.25 -5.06 -32.73
C PHE A 107 -10.56 -5.58 -34.01
N PHE A 108 -11.29 -6.28 -34.89
CA PHE A 108 -10.75 -6.85 -36.13
C PHE A 108 -11.25 -6.06 -37.35
N PRO A 109 -10.36 -5.59 -38.25
CA PRO A 109 -10.76 -4.78 -39.40
C PRO A 109 -11.53 -5.63 -40.42
N SER A 110 -12.79 -5.25 -40.69
CA SER A 110 -13.58 -5.84 -41.76
C SER A 110 -13.04 -5.43 -43.13
N LYS A 111 -12.86 -6.40 -44.03
CA LYS A 111 -12.18 -6.27 -45.35
C LYS A 111 -12.77 -5.24 -46.32
N SER A 112 -13.88 -4.59 -45.99
CA SER A 112 -14.61 -3.64 -46.84
C SER A 112 -14.74 -2.28 -46.15
N ARG A 113 -13.98 -1.29 -46.63
CA ARG A 113 -14.05 0.14 -46.26
C ARG A 113 -13.74 0.54 -44.81
N SER A 114 -13.21 -0.33 -43.95
CA SER A 114 -12.62 0.14 -42.69
C SER A 114 -11.30 0.86 -42.95
N SER A 115 -11.20 2.13 -42.54
CA SER A 115 -9.94 2.86 -42.38
C SER A 115 -8.87 1.97 -41.73
N GLN A 116 -7.74 1.74 -42.41
CA GLN A 116 -6.69 0.91 -41.84
C GLN A 116 -6.04 1.63 -40.65
N LEU A 117 -6.05 0.99 -39.49
CA LEU A 117 -5.36 1.48 -38.29
C LEU A 117 -3.89 1.05 -38.35
N TYR A 118 -2.99 2.02 -38.54
CA TYR A 118 -1.56 1.78 -38.70
C TYR A 118 -0.83 1.64 -37.35
N LEU A 119 -1.38 0.82 -36.44
CA LEU A 119 -0.89 0.70 -35.05
C LEU A 119 0.58 0.26 -34.96
N ALA A 120 0.99 -0.69 -35.81
CA ALA A 120 2.37 -1.18 -35.82
C ALA A 120 3.37 -0.11 -36.28
N GLN A 121 2.98 0.75 -37.23
CA GLN A 121 3.81 1.86 -37.69
C GLN A 121 3.84 2.98 -36.64
N TRP A 122 2.69 3.37 -36.07
CA TRP A 122 2.62 4.34 -34.98
C TRP A 122 3.50 3.97 -33.78
N LEU A 123 3.45 2.72 -33.32
CA LEU A 123 4.29 2.23 -32.22
C LEU A 123 5.77 2.08 -32.62
N SER A 124 6.07 1.84 -33.90
CA SER A 124 7.45 1.82 -34.43
C SER A 124 8.07 3.22 -34.39
N ASP A 125 7.31 4.23 -34.80
CA ASP A 125 7.79 5.60 -35.00
C ASP A 125 7.74 6.45 -33.72
N THR A 126 6.83 6.12 -32.78
CA THR A 126 6.56 6.92 -31.59
C THR A 126 7.01 6.19 -30.31
N PRO A 127 8.02 6.67 -29.58
CA PRO A 127 8.51 6.05 -28.35
C PRO A 127 7.59 6.37 -27.14
N THR A 128 6.34 5.91 -27.21
CA THR A 128 5.22 6.29 -26.33
C THR A 128 5.52 6.32 -24.82
N TYR A 129 6.31 5.36 -24.31
CA TYR A 129 6.69 5.30 -22.90
C TYR A 129 7.69 6.39 -22.47
N TYR A 130 8.65 6.72 -23.34
CA TYR A 130 9.64 7.77 -23.04
C TYR A 130 9.01 9.16 -23.21
N ASP A 131 8.28 9.39 -24.31
CA ASP A 131 7.49 10.61 -24.53
C ASP A 131 6.58 10.92 -23.32
N ALA A 132 5.88 9.90 -22.80
CA ALA A 132 4.98 10.07 -21.66
C ALA A 132 5.72 10.59 -20.40
N LEU A 133 6.88 10.02 -20.09
CA LEU A 133 7.69 10.43 -18.94
C LEU A 133 8.36 11.79 -19.16
N GLU A 134 8.80 12.07 -20.39
CA GLU A 134 9.42 13.34 -20.76
C GLU A 134 8.43 14.50 -20.69
N ILE A 135 7.20 14.33 -21.20
CA ILE A 135 6.11 15.30 -21.09
C ILE A 135 5.82 15.68 -19.62
N VAL A 136 5.99 14.75 -18.68
CA VAL A 136 5.83 15.01 -17.24
C VAL A 136 7.04 15.76 -16.67
N ALA A 137 8.27 15.43 -17.10
CA ALA A 137 9.50 16.06 -16.62
C ALA A 137 9.74 17.48 -17.18
N GLU A 138 9.38 17.74 -18.44
CA GLU A 138 9.62 18.97 -19.22
C GLU A 138 9.22 20.26 -18.47
N LYS A 139 8.05 20.28 -17.84
CA LYS A 139 7.47 21.52 -17.25
C LYS A 139 7.33 21.42 -15.75
N ALA A 140 7.87 22.39 -15.02
CA ALA A 140 7.80 22.49 -13.56
C ALA A 140 6.38 22.21 -12.97
N ARG A 141 5.32 22.70 -13.62
CA ARG A 141 3.93 22.45 -13.17
C ARG A 141 3.44 21.00 -13.32
N ARG A 142 3.98 20.26 -14.30
CA ARG A 142 3.69 18.84 -14.54
C ARG A 142 4.60 17.96 -13.67
N PHE A 143 5.88 18.33 -13.59
CA PHE A 143 6.88 17.65 -12.77
C PHE A 143 6.52 17.67 -11.28
N TRP A 144 5.84 18.73 -10.79
CA TRP A 144 5.30 18.78 -9.43
C TRP A 144 4.38 17.60 -9.08
N TRP A 145 3.63 17.06 -10.05
CA TRP A 145 2.84 15.83 -9.87
C TRP A 145 3.70 14.57 -10.03
N GLY A 146 4.56 14.51 -11.07
CA GLY A 146 5.45 13.37 -11.33
C GLY A 146 6.37 13.04 -10.16
N GLN A 147 7.04 14.05 -9.62
CA GLN A 147 7.96 13.90 -8.49
C GLN A 147 7.25 13.34 -7.25
N GLN A 148 5.96 13.61 -7.04
CA GLN A 148 5.22 13.06 -5.89
C GLN A 148 4.98 11.55 -6.02
N VAL A 149 4.58 11.06 -7.20
CA VAL A 149 4.42 9.62 -7.45
C VAL A 149 5.77 8.92 -7.33
N ASP A 150 6.83 9.47 -7.93
CA ASP A 150 8.13 8.83 -7.95
C ASP A 150 8.76 8.75 -6.55
N LEU A 151 8.73 9.86 -5.78
CA LEU A 151 9.14 9.85 -4.38
C LEU A 151 8.32 8.86 -3.55
N ALA A 152 6.99 8.86 -3.69
CA ALA A 152 6.12 7.98 -2.91
C ALA A 152 6.33 6.50 -3.28
N THR A 153 6.69 6.20 -4.54
CA THR A 153 7.05 4.85 -4.98
C THR A 153 8.35 4.37 -4.32
N THR A 154 9.32 5.26 -4.10
CA THR A 154 10.54 4.94 -3.35
C THR A 154 10.26 4.68 -1.86
N VAL A 155 9.33 5.42 -1.24
CA VAL A 155 8.88 5.13 0.14
C VAL A 155 8.10 3.80 0.19
N PHE A 156 7.24 3.55 -0.79
CA PHE A 156 6.49 2.31 -0.92
C PHE A 156 7.42 1.11 -1.13
N SER A 157 8.51 1.24 -1.89
CA SER A 157 9.49 0.17 -2.04
C SER A 157 10.23 -0.15 -0.73
N LEU A 158 10.42 0.83 0.15
CA LEU A 158 10.93 0.59 1.50
C LEU A 158 9.92 -0.19 2.36
N LEU A 159 8.64 0.19 2.36
CA LEU A 159 7.58 -0.58 3.05
C LEU A 159 7.51 -2.03 2.55
N LEU A 160 7.55 -2.23 1.22
CA LEU A 160 7.59 -3.56 0.62
C LEU A 160 8.81 -4.36 1.08
N ALA A 161 9.97 -3.73 1.21
CA ALA A 161 11.20 -4.37 1.67
C ALA A 161 11.18 -4.73 3.16
N THR A 162 10.46 -3.98 4.01
CA THR A 162 10.34 -4.23 5.45
C THR A 162 9.19 -5.20 5.75
N GLU A 163 7.94 -4.76 5.56
CA GLU A 163 6.75 -5.52 5.92
C GLU A 163 6.52 -6.73 5.01
N GLY A 164 6.84 -6.61 3.71
CA GLY A 164 6.78 -7.75 2.78
C GLY A 164 7.74 -8.89 3.14
N ARG A 165 8.90 -8.57 3.73
CA ARG A 165 9.81 -9.58 4.30
C ARG A 165 9.29 -10.10 5.63
N ARG A 166 8.89 -9.21 6.54
CA ARG A 166 8.45 -9.54 7.92
C ARG A 166 7.25 -10.49 7.93
N ARG A 167 6.26 -10.26 7.07
CA ARG A 167 5.02 -11.06 6.97
C ARG A 167 5.14 -12.26 6.01
N HIS A 168 6.32 -12.49 5.42
CA HIS A 168 6.56 -13.49 4.38
C HIS A 168 5.58 -13.40 3.18
N ILE A 169 5.20 -12.17 2.78
CA ILE A 169 4.24 -11.94 1.68
C ILE A 169 4.84 -12.46 0.36
N PRO A 170 4.15 -13.34 -0.39
CA PRO A 170 4.67 -13.81 -1.67
C PRO A 170 4.66 -12.68 -2.71
N MET A 171 5.56 -12.77 -3.70
CA MET A 171 5.54 -11.89 -4.87
C MET A 171 5.66 -10.38 -4.58
N VAL A 172 6.33 -9.97 -3.49
CA VAL A 172 6.61 -8.55 -3.13
C VAL A 172 7.08 -7.70 -4.32
N THR A 173 7.99 -8.22 -5.15
CA THR A 173 8.49 -7.53 -6.35
C THR A 173 7.44 -7.34 -7.45
N GLY A 174 6.39 -8.16 -7.45
CA GLY A 174 5.22 -8.02 -8.33
C GLY A 174 4.37 -6.79 -7.98
N PHE A 175 4.18 -6.49 -6.70
CA PHE A 175 3.50 -5.24 -6.27
C PHE A 175 4.28 -4.01 -6.76
N LEU A 176 5.61 -3.97 -6.57
CA LEU A 176 6.42 -2.86 -7.07
C LEU A 176 6.45 -2.77 -8.61
N ALA A 177 6.45 -3.92 -9.31
CA ALA A 177 6.34 -3.94 -10.76
C ALA A 177 4.98 -3.39 -11.22
N LEU A 178 3.87 -3.73 -10.56
CA LEU A 178 2.55 -3.15 -10.85
C LEU A 178 2.52 -1.63 -10.59
N ALA A 179 3.26 -1.13 -9.59
CA ALA A 179 3.36 0.32 -9.32
C ALA A 179 3.99 1.09 -10.50
N HIS A 180 4.95 0.47 -11.21
CA HIS A 180 5.59 1.05 -12.38
C HIS A 180 4.90 0.73 -13.72
N LEU A 181 4.18 -0.39 -13.82
CA LEU A 181 3.50 -0.80 -15.05
C LEU A 181 2.08 -0.24 -15.19
N VAL A 182 1.38 -0.04 -14.06
CA VAL A 182 0.01 0.50 -14.00
C VAL A 182 0.06 1.89 -13.37
N ASN A 183 0.06 1.97 -12.03
CA ASN A 183 0.21 3.19 -11.24
C ASN A 183 0.44 2.84 -9.76
N LEU A 184 0.88 3.80 -8.94
CA LEU A 184 1.21 3.57 -7.52
C LEU A 184 -0.03 3.18 -6.72
N SER A 185 -1.15 3.89 -6.90
CA SER A 185 -2.39 3.69 -6.14
C SER A 185 -2.97 2.28 -6.30
N PHE A 186 -2.90 1.66 -7.49
CA PHE A 186 -3.32 0.28 -7.69
C PHE A 186 -2.46 -0.69 -6.86
N ALA A 187 -1.14 -0.58 -6.97
CA ALA A 187 -0.20 -1.43 -6.25
C ALA A 187 -0.27 -1.23 -4.72
N GLN A 188 -0.43 0.01 -4.27
CA GLN A 188 -0.57 0.39 -2.87
C GLN A 188 -1.82 -0.24 -2.26
N ASN A 189 -2.98 -0.13 -2.93
CA ASN A 189 -4.23 -0.75 -2.45
C ASN A 189 -4.18 -2.29 -2.48
N LEU A 190 -3.55 -2.90 -3.48
CA LEU A 190 -3.29 -4.35 -3.49
C LEU A 190 -2.37 -4.78 -2.34
N PHE A 191 -1.38 -3.96 -1.96
CA PHE A 191 -0.50 -4.27 -0.83
C PHE A 191 -1.19 -4.06 0.52
N TYR A 192 -2.07 -3.06 0.66
CA TYR A 192 -2.94 -2.92 1.85
C TYR A 192 -3.87 -4.14 2.02
N LEU A 193 -4.39 -4.69 0.93
CA LEU A 193 -5.08 -5.98 0.96
C LEU A 193 -4.14 -7.10 1.42
N ALA A 194 -2.88 -7.14 0.96
CA ALA A 194 -1.91 -8.12 1.44
C ALA A 194 -1.70 -8.02 2.96
N LEU A 195 -1.54 -6.81 3.51
CA LEU A 195 -1.36 -6.59 4.95
C LEU A 195 -2.58 -7.05 5.77
N LEU A 196 -3.82 -6.73 5.35
CA LEU A 196 -5.06 -7.21 6.01
C LEU A 196 -5.24 -8.73 5.96
N LEU A 197 -4.69 -9.37 4.93
CA LEU A 197 -4.72 -10.80 4.70
C LEU A 197 -3.48 -11.53 5.25
N THR A 198 -2.49 -10.80 5.80
CA THR A 198 -1.28 -11.34 6.45
C THR A 198 -0.94 -10.59 7.74
N PRO A 199 -1.81 -10.63 8.77
CA PRO A 199 -1.54 -9.99 10.05
C PRO A 199 -0.41 -10.66 10.85
N ALA A 200 -0.14 -11.93 10.60
CA ALA A 200 0.95 -12.72 11.16
C ALA A 200 1.88 -13.20 10.02
N PRO A 201 3.15 -13.53 10.29
CA PRO A 201 4.04 -14.13 9.30
C PRO A 201 3.46 -15.44 8.76
N LEU A 202 3.38 -15.57 7.43
CA LEU A 202 2.99 -16.84 6.80
C LEU A 202 4.04 -17.93 7.07
N PRO A 203 3.64 -19.20 7.24
CA PRO A 203 4.56 -20.30 7.48
C PRO A 203 5.54 -20.46 6.31
N ALA A 204 6.83 -20.58 6.63
CA ALA A 204 7.88 -20.58 5.63
C ALA A 204 8.01 -21.93 4.89
N ASP A 205 7.84 -21.87 3.57
CA ASP A 205 8.47 -22.72 2.54
C ASP A 205 8.02 -24.19 2.31
N GLU A 206 7.07 -24.80 3.05
CA GLU A 206 6.59 -26.18 2.70
C GLU A 206 5.08 -26.38 2.41
N GLU A 207 4.14 -25.61 2.97
CA GLU A 207 2.68 -25.88 2.78
C GLU A 207 1.91 -24.92 1.85
N LEU A 208 2.45 -23.73 1.51
CA LEU A 208 1.80 -22.86 0.53
C LEU A 208 2.06 -23.32 -0.91
N GLU A 209 1.26 -24.29 -1.37
CA GLU A 209 1.09 -24.62 -2.79
C GLU A 209 0.48 -23.43 -3.55
N LEU A 210 1.33 -22.47 -3.94
CA LEU A 210 0.95 -21.40 -4.87
C LEU A 210 0.59 -22.03 -6.23
N PRO A 211 -0.62 -21.81 -6.78
CA PRO A 211 -1.02 -22.35 -8.09
C PRO A 211 -0.12 -21.90 -9.24
N VAL A 212 0.55 -20.76 -9.06
CA VAL A 212 1.64 -20.31 -9.93
C VAL A 212 2.89 -21.04 -9.45
N ALA A 213 3.19 -22.16 -10.11
CA ALA A 213 4.33 -23.01 -9.77
C ALA A 213 5.59 -22.18 -9.50
N PRO A 214 6.27 -22.34 -8.35
CA PRO A 214 7.58 -21.75 -8.16
C PRO A 214 8.48 -22.29 -9.27
N LEU A 215 9.01 -21.39 -10.12
CA LEU A 215 9.84 -21.71 -11.29
C LEU A 215 10.74 -22.93 -11.00
N PRO A 216 10.48 -24.08 -11.66
CA PRO A 216 10.65 -25.42 -11.09
C PRO A 216 12.05 -25.59 -10.51
N THR A 217 12.15 -25.68 -9.17
CA THR A 217 13.35 -25.61 -8.30
C THR A 217 14.68 -25.55 -9.05
N SER A 218 14.90 -24.42 -9.71
CA SER A 218 15.76 -24.43 -10.90
C SER A 218 17.22 -24.67 -10.54
N THR A 219 17.98 -25.14 -11.54
CA THR A 219 19.45 -25.09 -11.51
C THR A 219 19.95 -23.73 -11.03
N TRP A 220 19.23 -22.64 -11.34
CA TRP A 220 19.50 -21.32 -10.82
C TRP A 220 19.36 -21.18 -9.30
N ARG A 221 18.36 -21.76 -8.62
CA ARG A 221 18.30 -21.78 -7.14
C ARG A 221 19.54 -22.50 -6.59
N ARG A 222 19.91 -23.66 -7.12
CA ARG A 222 21.11 -24.41 -6.68
C ARG A 222 22.42 -23.66 -6.94
N ILE A 223 22.55 -22.95 -8.06
CA ILE A 223 23.72 -22.12 -8.37
C ILE A 223 23.78 -20.90 -7.45
N ARG A 224 22.65 -20.20 -7.27
CA ARG A 224 22.53 -19.08 -6.33
C ARG A 224 22.92 -19.50 -4.92
N ASP A 225 22.39 -20.62 -4.42
CA ASP A 225 22.61 -21.06 -3.04
C ASP A 225 24.06 -21.55 -2.80
N LYS A 226 24.79 -21.90 -3.87
CA LYS A 226 26.25 -22.13 -3.84
C LYS A 226 27.08 -20.84 -3.79
N VAL A 227 26.60 -19.76 -4.41
CA VAL A 227 27.31 -18.46 -4.49
C VAL A 227 26.95 -17.55 -3.31
N LEU A 228 25.71 -17.64 -2.83
CA LEU A 228 25.12 -16.88 -1.73
C LEU A 228 24.44 -17.88 -0.80
N PRO A 229 25.11 -18.34 0.29
CA PRO A 229 24.53 -19.31 1.20
C PRO A 229 23.24 -18.78 1.84
N PRO A 230 22.29 -19.68 2.17
CA PRO A 230 21.04 -19.30 2.82
C PRO A 230 21.33 -18.56 4.13
N LYS A 231 20.60 -17.47 4.35
CA LYS A 231 20.83 -16.55 5.47
C LYS A 231 20.11 -17.05 6.71
N PRO A 232 20.66 -16.82 7.92
CA PRO A 232 19.96 -17.14 9.15
C PRO A 232 18.65 -16.35 9.27
N ALA A 233 17.70 -16.90 10.02
CA ALA A 233 16.49 -16.19 10.41
C ALA A 233 16.84 -14.84 11.06
N ASN A 234 15.97 -13.84 10.88
CA ASN A 234 16.13 -12.48 11.41
C ASN A 234 17.38 -11.69 10.94
N TRP A 235 18.07 -12.16 9.88
CA TRP A 235 19.12 -11.38 9.22
C TRP A 235 18.57 -10.14 8.49
N HIS A 236 19.21 -8.98 8.69
CA HIS A 236 18.91 -7.74 8.00
C HIS A 236 20.20 -7.05 7.50
N PRO A 237 20.23 -6.50 6.27
CA PRO A 237 21.40 -5.79 5.78
C PRO A 237 21.63 -4.49 6.56
N HIS A 238 22.88 -4.04 6.64
CA HIS A 238 23.23 -2.78 7.29
C HIS A 238 22.50 -1.59 6.65
N GLN A 239 22.05 -0.65 7.50
CA GLN A 239 21.34 0.58 7.11
C GLN A 239 22.02 1.35 5.98
N LEU A 240 23.36 1.42 5.98
CA LEU A 240 24.15 2.13 4.97
C LEU A 240 23.89 1.64 3.54
N ILE A 241 23.53 0.37 3.36
CA ILE A 241 23.20 -0.25 2.07
C ILE A 241 21.82 0.20 1.58
N PHE A 242 20.86 0.42 2.48
CA PHE A 242 19.60 1.07 2.12
C PHE A 242 19.82 2.56 1.84
N TYR A 243 20.62 3.25 2.65
CA TYR A 243 20.93 4.68 2.45
C TYR A 243 21.62 4.93 1.10
N SER A 244 22.54 4.08 0.64
CA SER A 244 23.17 4.25 -0.68
C SER A 244 22.20 4.00 -1.84
N ALA A 245 21.34 2.98 -1.73
CA ALA A 245 20.28 2.72 -2.71
C ALA A 245 19.27 3.87 -2.80
N LEU A 246 18.86 4.41 -1.65
CA LEU A 246 18.00 5.59 -1.57
C LEU A 246 18.71 6.82 -2.13
N ALA A 247 19.95 7.10 -1.74
CA ALA A 247 20.72 8.24 -2.25
C ALA A 247 20.87 8.22 -3.78
N LEU A 248 21.10 7.04 -4.38
CA LEU A 248 21.10 6.87 -5.84
C LEU A 248 19.75 7.23 -6.46
N ASN A 249 18.65 6.74 -5.90
CA ASN A 249 17.30 7.03 -6.39
C ASN A 249 16.95 8.53 -6.28
N TYR A 250 17.11 9.11 -5.09
CA TYR A 250 16.82 10.52 -4.80
C TYR A 250 17.71 11.47 -5.61
N GLY A 251 19.00 11.14 -5.78
CA GLY A 251 19.91 11.90 -6.63
C GLY A 251 19.53 11.85 -8.11
N SER A 252 19.16 10.67 -8.61
CA SER A 252 18.70 10.51 -10.00
C SER A 252 17.39 11.25 -10.25
N LEU A 253 16.47 11.25 -9.28
CA LEU A 253 15.21 12.01 -9.35
C LEU A 253 15.44 13.53 -9.34
N PHE A 254 16.41 14.01 -8.56
CA PHE A 254 16.78 15.43 -8.55
C PHE A 254 17.31 15.88 -9.92
N ILE A 255 18.04 15.00 -10.63
CA ILE A 255 18.61 15.26 -11.95
C ILE A 255 17.56 15.17 -13.06
N LEU A 256 16.52 14.33 -12.90
CA LEU A 256 15.51 14.04 -13.92
C LEU A 256 14.94 15.24 -14.71
N PRO A 257 14.50 16.37 -14.10
CA PRO A 257 13.97 17.51 -14.87
C PRO A 257 15.06 18.28 -15.63
N TYR A 258 16.34 18.15 -15.27
CA TYR A 258 17.47 18.72 -16.02
C TYR A 258 17.96 17.78 -17.14
N ALA A 259 17.55 16.51 -17.10
CA ALA A 259 17.83 15.53 -18.15
C ALA A 259 16.76 15.52 -19.25
N ALA A 260 15.58 16.09 -19.03
CA ALA A 260 14.54 16.27 -20.05
C ALA A 260 15.09 17.06 -21.25
N GLU A 261 14.61 16.74 -22.46
CA GLU A 261 15.09 17.27 -23.75
C GLU A 261 16.54 16.89 -24.09
N THR A 262 17.20 16.02 -23.30
CA THR A 262 18.57 15.54 -23.56
C THR A 262 18.61 14.04 -23.90
N PRO A 263 19.60 13.56 -24.67
CA PRO A 263 19.78 12.12 -24.93
C PRO A 263 20.08 11.29 -23.66
N SER A 264 20.34 11.93 -22.52
CA SER A 264 20.51 11.24 -21.24
C SER A 264 19.19 10.86 -20.56
N PHE A 265 18.05 11.41 -21.01
CA PHE A 265 16.74 11.21 -20.40
C PHE A 265 16.35 9.74 -20.21
N PRO A 266 16.45 8.84 -21.23
CA PRO A 266 16.06 7.44 -21.07
C PRO A 266 16.90 6.71 -20.01
N THR A 267 18.20 7.00 -19.97
CA THR A 267 19.13 6.41 -18.98
C THR A 267 18.81 6.90 -17.57
N THR A 268 18.57 8.19 -17.38
CA THR A 268 18.18 8.76 -16.07
C THR A 268 16.85 8.16 -15.59
N VAL A 269 15.85 8.05 -16.47
CA VAL A 269 14.58 7.38 -16.19
C VAL A 269 14.77 5.93 -15.76
N LEU A 270 15.60 5.17 -16.49
CA LEU A 270 15.88 3.77 -16.16
C LEU A 270 16.59 3.61 -14.82
N ILE A 271 17.49 4.54 -14.46
CA ILE A 271 18.13 4.54 -13.13
C ILE A 271 17.11 4.90 -12.03
N VAL A 272 16.25 5.91 -12.22
CA VAL A 272 15.17 6.25 -11.27
C VAL A 272 14.23 5.06 -11.06
N ARG A 273 13.72 4.46 -12.14
CA ARG A 273 12.77 3.33 -12.09
C ARG A 273 13.41 2.01 -11.64
N GLY A 274 14.67 1.77 -11.96
CA GLY A 274 15.39 0.56 -11.56
C GLY A 274 15.85 0.59 -10.10
N SER A 275 16.27 1.76 -9.61
CA SER A 275 16.77 1.91 -8.22
C SER A 275 15.70 1.71 -7.15
N THR A 276 14.41 1.90 -7.46
CA THR A 276 13.31 1.58 -6.52
C THR A 276 13.26 0.10 -6.14
N PHE A 277 13.75 -0.81 -6.99
CA PHE A 277 13.81 -2.25 -6.70
C PHE A 277 14.98 -2.63 -5.78
N LEU A 278 15.98 -1.76 -5.61
CA LEU A 278 17.17 -2.08 -4.82
C LEU A 278 16.84 -2.47 -3.36
N PRO A 279 15.95 -1.77 -2.60
CA PRO A 279 15.55 -2.21 -1.27
C PRO A 279 14.97 -3.63 -1.20
N LEU A 280 14.30 -4.12 -2.26
CA LEU A 280 13.73 -5.47 -2.32
C LEU A 280 14.76 -6.52 -2.78
N ILE A 281 15.72 -6.14 -3.61
CA ILE A 281 16.73 -7.04 -4.20
C ILE A 281 17.96 -7.16 -3.29
N LEU A 282 18.44 -6.08 -2.67
CA LEU A 282 19.63 -6.05 -1.81
C LEU A 282 19.58 -7.10 -0.69
N PRO A 283 18.47 -7.30 0.05
CA PRO A 283 18.36 -8.38 1.02
C PRO A 283 18.55 -9.80 0.45
N LYS A 284 18.33 -10.00 -0.86
CA LYS A 284 18.48 -11.30 -1.55
C LYS A 284 19.88 -11.50 -2.14
N ILE A 285 20.56 -10.43 -2.56
CA ILE A 285 21.88 -10.50 -3.23
C ILE A 285 23.08 -10.20 -2.32
N ALA A 286 22.91 -9.43 -1.25
CA ALA A 286 24.02 -9.07 -0.37
C ALA A 286 24.59 -10.32 0.34
N PRO A 287 25.91 -10.44 0.55
CA PRO A 287 26.50 -11.52 1.34
C PRO A 287 26.07 -11.41 2.82
N ALA A 288 26.17 -12.52 3.57
CA ALA A 288 25.78 -12.56 4.98
C ALA A 288 26.56 -11.58 5.87
N SER A 289 27.82 -11.28 5.50
CA SER A 289 28.70 -10.31 6.18
C SER A 289 28.26 -8.85 6.06
N TRP A 290 27.31 -8.53 5.18
CA TRP A 290 26.79 -7.17 4.97
C TRP A 290 25.57 -6.84 5.85
N GLY A 291 25.29 -7.65 6.86
CA GLY A 291 24.15 -7.46 7.74
C GLY A 291 24.34 -8.11 9.11
N ALA A 292 23.45 -7.74 10.02
CA ALA A 292 23.41 -8.28 11.37
C ALA A 292 22.22 -9.24 11.53
N VAL A 293 22.31 -10.12 12.52
CA VAL A 293 21.20 -10.94 12.99
C VAL A 293 20.67 -10.31 14.27
N SER A 294 19.39 -9.95 14.29
CA SER A 294 18.73 -9.50 15.52
C SER A 294 18.22 -10.69 16.31
N ALA A 295 18.37 -10.64 17.64
CA ALA A 295 17.77 -11.64 18.51
C ALA A 295 16.24 -11.50 18.50
N ASN A 296 15.73 -10.27 18.57
CA ASN A 296 14.30 -9.96 18.48
C ASN A 296 13.98 -9.07 17.26
N PRO A 297 12.83 -9.24 16.60
CA PRO A 297 12.43 -8.36 15.49
C PRO A 297 12.40 -6.86 15.87
N HIS A 298 11.96 -6.56 17.11
CA HIS A 298 11.83 -5.21 17.64
C HIS A 298 13.15 -4.44 17.74
N ASP A 299 14.31 -5.13 17.82
CA ASP A 299 15.64 -4.48 17.87
C ASP A 299 15.88 -3.60 16.62
N THR A 300 15.20 -3.92 15.51
CA THR A 300 15.30 -3.20 14.25
C THR A 300 14.42 -1.94 14.17
N TYR A 301 13.46 -1.74 15.08
CA TYR A 301 12.49 -0.64 14.98
C TYR A 301 13.17 0.74 14.99
N SER A 302 14.09 0.99 15.93
CA SER A 302 14.84 2.26 16.02
C SER A 302 15.66 2.57 14.75
N SER A 303 16.11 1.53 14.04
CA SER A 303 16.76 1.65 12.74
C SER A 303 15.77 2.07 11.65
N LEU A 304 14.61 1.41 11.59
CA LEU A 304 13.57 1.69 10.61
C LEU A 304 12.97 3.10 10.79
N THR A 305 12.67 3.53 12.02
CA THR A 305 12.19 4.88 12.30
C THR A 305 13.18 5.95 11.80
N LYS A 306 14.49 5.75 12.01
CA LYS A 306 15.52 6.68 11.51
C LYS A 306 15.54 6.73 9.98
N MET A 307 15.41 5.58 9.31
CA MET A 307 15.32 5.51 7.85
C MET A 307 14.08 6.25 7.33
N PHE A 308 12.86 5.91 7.79
CA PHE A 308 11.65 6.60 7.36
C PHE A 308 11.70 8.10 7.63
N ARG A 309 12.21 8.53 8.79
CA ARG A 309 12.41 9.94 9.13
C ARG A 309 13.38 10.67 8.20
N SER A 310 14.48 10.02 7.80
CA SER A 310 15.42 10.61 6.83
C SER A 310 14.79 10.74 5.43
N VAL A 311 14.08 9.69 4.99
CA VAL A 311 13.39 9.60 3.70
C VAL A 311 12.27 10.64 3.63
N SER A 312 11.52 10.83 4.71
CA SER A 312 10.55 11.92 4.87
C SER A 312 11.22 13.29 4.74
N GLY A 313 12.30 13.55 5.49
CA GLY A 313 13.01 14.83 5.46
C GLY A 313 13.56 15.20 4.08
N VAL A 314 14.15 14.26 3.35
CA VAL A 314 14.62 14.50 1.97
C VAL A 314 13.43 14.68 1.01
N SER A 315 12.37 13.88 1.14
CA SER A 315 11.16 14.03 0.32
C SER A 315 10.49 15.39 0.52
N LEU A 316 10.40 15.84 1.76
CA LEU A 316 9.86 17.15 2.16
C LEU A 316 10.68 18.28 1.54
N LEU A 317 12.01 18.22 1.61
CA LEU A 317 12.91 19.20 0.99
C LEU A 317 12.74 19.26 -0.53
N LEU A 318 12.66 18.10 -1.20
CA LEU A 318 12.43 18.03 -2.64
C LEU A 318 11.01 18.48 -3.02
N HIS A 319 9.99 18.22 -2.19
CA HIS A 319 8.64 18.73 -2.41
C HIS A 319 8.61 20.26 -2.29
N PHE A 320 9.22 20.84 -1.26
CA PHE A 320 9.36 22.30 -1.15
C PHE A 320 10.14 22.90 -2.33
N LYS A 321 11.24 22.28 -2.78
CA LYS A 321 11.95 22.68 -4.02
C LYS A 321 10.99 22.71 -5.21
N ALA A 322 10.27 21.62 -5.45
CA ALA A 322 9.35 21.49 -6.59
C ALA A 322 8.19 22.50 -6.51
N THR A 323 7.63 22.73 -5.33
CA THR A 323 6.58 23.73 -5.10
C THR A 323 7.10 25.15 -5.35
N PHE A 324 8.26 25.52 -4.81
CA PHE A 324 8.86 26.84 -5.01
C PHE A 324 9.22 27.12 -6.48
N VAL A 325 9.88 26.16 -7.13
CA VAL A 325 10.19 26.20 -8.57
C VAL A 325 8.88 26.29 -9.38
N GLY A 326 7.89 25.45 -9.07
CA GLY A 326 6.58 25.46 -9.71
C GLY A 326 5.88 26.82 -9.59
N LEU A 327 5.90 27.44 -8.41
CA LEU A 327 5.31 28.76 -8.17
C LEU A 327 6.03 29.86 -8.96
N ILE A 328 7.37 29.89 -8.96
CA ILE A 328 8.15 30.88 -9.72
C ILE A 328 7.87 30.78 -11.22
N TYR A 329 7.99 29.59 -11.81
CA TYR A 329 7.81 29.41 -13.26
C TYR A 329 6.37 29.57 -13.74
N ASN A 330 5.38 29.62 -12.84
CA ASN A 330 3.96 29.79 -13.19
C ASN A 330 3.34 31.09 -12.61
N ALA A 331 4.12 31.92 -11.92
CA ALA A 331 3.67 33.22 -11.45
C ALA A 331 3.23 34.11 -12.62
N PRO A 332 2.04 34.76 -12.56
CA PRO A 332 1.69 35.79 -13.51
C PRO A 332 2.54 37.04 -13.29
N ASN A 333 2.64 37.86 -14.34
CA ASN A 333 3.29 39.17 -14.29
C ASN A 333 2.72 40.01 -13.13
N SER A 334 3.58 40.83 -12.52
CA SER A 334 3.22 41.76 -11.43
C SER A 334 2.07 42.68 -11.84
N HIS A 335 2.09 43.16 -13.08
CA HIS A 335 1.07 44.09 -13.58
C HIS A 335 0.01 43.38 -14.43
N TYR A 336 -1.18 43.98 -14.49
CA TYR A 336 -2.23 43.60 -15.41
C TYR A 336 -2.91 44.85 -15.98
N HIS A 337 -3.28 44.79 -17.26
CA HIS A 337 -4.11 45.83 -17.87
C HIS A 337 -5.57 45.56 -17.52
N ARG A 338 -6.11 46.40 -16.63
CA ARG A 338 -7.56 46.49 -16.48
C ARG A 338 -8.11 47.07 -17.79
N HIS A 339 -9.05 46.36 -18.42
CA HIS A 339 -9.74 46.86 -19.63
C HIS A 339 -10.70 48.00 -19.25
N SER A 340 -10.15 49.16 -18.90
CA SER A 340 -10.89 50.41 -18.83
C SER A 340 -10.92 51.01 -20.24
N VAL A 341 -12.11 51.35 -20.74
CA VAL A 341 -12.29 51.91 -22.09
C VAL A 341 -11.77 53.36 -22.17
N LEU A 342 -11.58 54.01 -21.02
CA LEU A 342 -11.24 55.44 -20.91
C LEU A 342 -9.78 55.71 -20.52
N PHE A 343 -9.10 54.77 -19.85
CA PHE A 343 -7.71 54.91 -19.43
C PHE A 343 -6.87 53.68 -19.86
N PRO A 344 -6.13 53.77 -20.98
CA PRO A 344 -5.28 52.67 -21.47
C PRO A 344 -3.99 52.47 -20.67
N TRP A 345 -3.72 53.31 -19.66
CA TRP A 345 -2.50 53.33 -18.84
C TRP A 345 -2.71 52.84 -17.40
N ASP A 346 -3.86 52.22 -17.11
CA ASP A 346 -4.20 51.75 -15.76
C ASP A 346 -3.46 50.42 -15.45
N VAL A 347 -2.23 50.57 -14.95
CA VAL A 347 -1.28 49.49 -14.66
C VAL A 347 -1.33 49.15 -13.16
N GLU A 348 -2.32 48.36 -12.77
CA GLU A 348 -2.50 47.97 -11.37
C GLU A 348 -1.57 46.79 -10.99
N GLU A 349 -0.97 46.85 -9.80
CA GLU A 349 -0.10 45.79 -9.27
C GLU A 349 -0.92 44.67 -8.61
N ARG A 350 -0.75 43.44 -9.09
CA ARG A 350 -1.32 42.25 -8.46
C ARG A 350 -0.64 41.98 -7.12
N SER A 351 -1.44 41.72 -6.09
CA SER A 351 -0.92 41.30 -4.79
C SER A 351 -0.07 40.03 -4.90
N THR A 352 0.91 39.88 -4.02
CA THR A 352 1.74 38.67 -3.95
C THR A 352 0.91 37.40 -3.71
N TRP A 353 -0.21 37.54 -2.99
CA TRP A 353 -1.21 36.51 -2.77
C TRP A 353 -1.98 36.10 -4.04
N GLU A 354 -2.45 37.05 -4.85
CA GLU A 354 -3.06 36.73 -6.15
C GLU A 354 -2.06 36.04 -7.09
N ARG A 355 -0.79 36.48 -7.09
CA ARG A 355 0.25 35.88 -7.92
C ARG A 355 0.54 34.45 -7.49
N SER A 356 0.66 34.17 -6.19
CA SER A 356 0.90 32.81 -5.67
C SER A 356 -0.30 31.88 -5.84
N THR A 357 -1.51 32.34 -5.53
CA THR A 357 -2.75 31.56 -5.73
C THR A 357 -3.02 31.27 -7.20
N THR A 358 -2.78 32.23 -8.10
CA THR A 358 -2.86 31.99 -9.56
C THR A 358 -1.80 31.01 -10.04
N ALA A 359 -0.56 31.10 -9.54
CA ALA A 359 0.50 30.16 -9.87
C ALA A 359 0.16 28.73 -9.40
N PHE A 360 -0.32 28.59 -8.16
CA PHE A 360 -0.76 27.31 -7.61
C PHE A 360 -1.97 26.75 -8.37
N GLY A 361 -2.94 27.61 -8.72
CA GLY A 361 -4.06 27.26 -9.60
C GLY A 361 -3.61 26.74 -10.96
N ARG A 362 -2.53 27.29 -11.56
CA ARG A 362 -1.91 26.77 -12.79
C ARG A 362 -1.22 25.41 -12.58
N ILE A 363 -0.63 25.15 -11.41
CA ILE A 363 -0.06 23.83 -11.07
C ILE A 363 -1.18 22.78 -10.93
N LEU A 364 -2.25 23.08 -10.21
CA LEU A 364 -3.40 22.18 -10.08
C LEU A 364 -4.13 21.96 -11.41
N ARG A 365 -4.27 23.01 -12.24
CA ARG A 365 -4.85 22.93 -13.58
C ARG A 365 -4.00 22.12 -14.56
N SER A 366 -2.69 21.96 -14.32
CA SER A 366 -1.82 21.17 -15.21
C SER A 366 -2.26 19.70 -15.37
N ARG A 367 -3.02 19.15 -14.40
CA ARG A 367 -3.73 17.87 -14.51
C ARG A 367 -4.60 17.77 -15.79
N SER A 368 -5.08 18.90 -16.31
CA SER A 368 -5.90 18.97 -17.53
C SER A 368 -5.12 19.31 -18.80
N ASP A 369 -3.80 19.60 -18.72
CA ASP A 369 -2.98 19.96 -19.88
C ASP A 369 -2.75 18.78 -20.84
N HIS A 370 -2.61 17.57 -20.31
CA HIS A 370 -2.27 16.38 -21.08
C HIS A 370 -2.74 15.10 -20.35
N PRO A 371 -3.29 14.08 -21.05
CA PRO A 371 -3.80 12.85 -20.41
C PRO A 371 -2.77 12.09 -19.57
N VAL A 372 -1.48 12.14 -19.92
CA VAL A 372 -0.42 11.52 -19.10
C VAL A 372 -0.23 12.26 -17.77
N VAL A 373 -0.28 13.60 -17.77
CA VAL A 373 -0.23 14.39 -16.53
C VAL A 373 -1.50 14.16 -15.71
N ALA A 374 -2.64 13.96 -16.37
CA ALA A 374 -3.88 13.55 -15.72
C ALA A 374 -3.74 12.20 -15.00
N ALA A 375 -3.10 11.21 -15.64
CA ALA A 375 -2.84 9.89 -15.04
C ALA A 375 -2.05 10.01 -13.73
N VAL A 376 -0.91 10.71 -13.79
CA VAL A 376 -0.02 10.93 -12.64
C VAL A 376 -0.72 11.70 -11.52
N ALA A 377 -1.44 12.78 -11.84
CA ALA A 377 -2.11 13.59 -10.82
C ALA A 377 -3.29 12.86 -10.15
N TRP A 378 -4.06 12.06 -10.91
CA TRP A 378 -5.08 11.19 -10.33
C TRP A 378 -4.46 10.09 -9.46
N ASP A 379 -3.32 9.53 -9.86
CA ASP A 379 -2.59 8.55 -9.07
C ASP A 379 -2.13 9.12 -7.72
N VAL A 380 -1.63 10.36 -7.67
CA VAL A 380 -1.33 11.06 -6.41
C VAL A 380 -2.56 11.19 -5.53
N ILE A 381 -3.70 11.64 -6.09
CA ILE A 381 -4.95 11.86 -5.35
C ILE A 381 -5.49 10.55 -4.76
N ILE A 382 -5.55 9.49 -5.56
CA ILE A 382 -6.05 8.19 -5.10
C ILE A 382 -5.07 7.57 -4.09
N SER A 383 -3.75 7.69 -4.30
CA SER A 383 -2.74 7.23 -3.34
C SER A 383 -2.84 7.96 -2.00
N ALA A 384 -3.05 9.28 -2.01
CA ALA A 384 -3.25 10.09 -0.81
C ALA A 384 -4.52 9.71 -0.04
N LEU A 385 -5.64 9.53 -0.74
CA LEU A 385 -6.90 9.07 -0.15
C LEU A 385 -6.72 7.69 0.50
N SER A 386 -6.10 6.76 -0.24
CA SER A 386 -5.84 5.39 0.21
C SER A 386 -4.90 5.36 1.42
N LEU A 387 -3.90 6.26 1.47
CA LEU A 387 -2.94 6.39 2.57
C LEU A 387 -3.60 6.86 3.87
N GLY A 388 -4.42 7.90 3.82
CA GLY A 388 -5.16 8.35 5.02
C GLY A 388 -6.19 7.33 5.48
N LEU A 389 -6.87 6.66 4.55
CA LEU A 389 -7.76 5.55 4.90
C LEU A 389 -7.00 4.39 5.57
N TRP A 390 -5.79 4.04 5.09
CA TRP A 390 -4.94 3.04 5.75
C TRP A 390 -4.61 3.43 7.20
N ALA A 391 -4.26 4.69 7.43
CA ALA A 391 -3.98 5.20 8.78
C ALA A 391 -5.18 5.03 9.73
N ALA A 392 -6.38 5.43 9.31
CA ALA A 392 -7.60 5.24 10.09
C ALA A 392 -7.95 3.77 10.33
N VAL A 393 -7.73 2.91 9.32
CA VAL A 393 -8.02 1.48 9.38
C VAL A 393 -7.12 0.74 10.38
N ARG A 394 -5.90 1.23 10.56
CA ARG A 394 -4.90 0.65 11.46
C ARG A 394 -4.87 1.30 12.85
N ALA A 395 -5.67 2.34 13.07
CA ALA A 395 -5.69 3.15 14.29
C ALA A 395 -4.27 3.58 14.71
N MET A 396 -3.54 4.14 13.75
CA MET A 396 -2.11 4.36 13.89
C MET A 396 -1.82 5.51 14.84
N ASP A 397 -0.95 5.25 15.82
CA ASP A 397 -0.65 6.24 16.84
C ASP A 397 -0.06 7.53 16.22
N VAL A 398 -0.75 8.64 16.44
CA VAL A 398 -0.43 9.97 15.89
C VAL A 398 1.02 10.35 16.22
N HIS A 399 1.50 9.93 17.39
CA HIS A 399 2.88 10.11 17.81
C HIS A 399 3.89 9.38 16.92
N ASP A 400 3.65 8.13 16.54
CA ASP A 400 4.60 7.35 15.73
C ASP A 400 4.59 7.78 14.25
N ILE A 401 3.45 8.25 13.73
CA ILE A 401 3.39 8.95 12.43
C ILE A 401 4.29 10.20 12.49
N ILE A 402 4.12 11.07 13.49
CA ILE A 402 4.89 12.32 13.63
C ILE A 402 6.39 12.05 13.82
N LYS A 403 6.75 11.07 14.64
CA LYS A 403 8.13 10.63 14.92
C LYS A 403 8.83 10.09 13.67
N SER A 404 8.09 9.44 12.78
CA SER A 404 8.55 8.93 11.48
C SER A 404 8.49 9.98 10.37
N ALA A 405 7.60 10.98 10.45
CA ALA A 405 7.45 12.03 9.43
C ALA A 405 8.41 13.21 9.65
N ILE A 406 8.58 13.69 10.89
CA ILE A 406 9.25 14.96 11.15
C ILE A 406 10.73 14.75 11.51
N PRO A 407 11.70 15.23 10.71
CA PRO A 407 13.12 15.06 10.98
C PRO A 407 13.59 15.71 12.29
N PHE A 408 12.91 16.77 12.73
CA PHE A 408 13.24 17.56 13.92
C PHE A 408 12.31 17.32 15.13
N SER A 409 11.57 16.20 15.17
CA SER A 409 10.59 15.89 16.23
C SER A 409 11.16 16.01 17.65
N GLY A 410 12.44 15.68 17.87
CA GLY A 410 13.12 15.82 19.16
C GLY A 410 13.29 17.26 19.67
N PHE A 411 13.18 18.28 18.81
CA PHE A 411 13.22 19.69 19.21
C PHE A 411 11.82 20.23 19.52
N CYS A 412 10.81 19.86 18.72
CA CYS A 412 9.46 20.41 18.83
C CYS A 412 8.62 19.72 19.94
N ALA A 413 8.79 18.41 20.15
CA ALA A 413 8.05 17.65 21.15
C ALA A 413 8.33 18.11 22.61
N ARG A 414 9.47 18.75 22.87
CA ARG A 414 9.76 19.38 24.18
C ARG A 414 9.00 20.68 24.45
N SER A 415 8.38 21.28 23.43
CA SER A 415 7.81 22.63 23.53
C SER A 415 6.27 22.68 23.62
N LEU A 416 5.57 21.55 23.44
CA LEU A 416 4.11 21.56 23.19
C LEU A 416 3.27 20.72 24.17
N LEU A 417 3.84 20.07 25.19
CA LEU A 417 3.05 19.38 26.23
C LEU A 417 3.60 19.59 27.65
N PRO A 418 2.72 19.74 28.67
CA PRO A 418 3.12 19.89 30.06
C PRO A 418 3.64 18.57 30.64
N ARG A 419 4.75 18.65 31.37
CA ARG A 419 5.41 17.53 32.04
C ARG A 419 4.58 17.04 33.24
N ASN A 420 3.70 16.06 33.01
CA ASN A 420 2.98 15.36 34.07
C ASN A 420 2.83 13.85 33.77
N ILE A 421 3.96 13.14 33.76
CA ILE A 421 3.99 11.69 34.02
C ILE A 421 5.05 11.49 35.11
N LYS A 422 4.64 10.90 36.24
CA LYS A 422 5.58 10.46 37.28
C LYS A 422 6.27 9.20 36.76
N GLU A 423 7.60 9.22 36.74
CA GLU A 423 8.40 8.00 36.58
C GLU A 423 8.24 7.15 37.85
N GLU A 424 7.39 6.13 37.82
CA GLU A 424 7.53 5.02 38.75
C GLU A 424 8.66 4.12 38.24
N THR A 425 9.76 4.10 38.99
CA THR A 425 10.92 3.26 38.71
C THR A 425 10.62 1.79 39.02
N PRO A 426 11.10 0.84 38.20
CA PRO A 426 10.84 -0.58 38.42
C PRO A 426 11.65 -1.11 39.61
N LYS A 427 10.98 -1.59 40.66
CA LYS A 427 11.62 -2.36 41.74
C LYS A 427 11.74 -3.84 41.34
N PRO A 428 12.91 -4.49 41.54
CA PRO A 428 13.13 -5.87 41.12
C PRO A 428 12.68 -6.91 42.15
N ALA A 429 12.32 -8.09 41.62
CA ALA A 429 12.40 -9.44 42.19
C ALA A 429 12.12 -9.67 43.69
N VAL A 430 11.00 -10.35 43.96
CA VAL A 430 10.72 -11.02 45.26
C VAL A 430 11.39 -12.39 45.32
N LYS A 431 12.20 -12.65 46.35
CA LYS A 431 12.34 -14.02 46.93
C LYS A 431 12.91 -14.03 48.36
N ALA A 432 12.36 -14.95 49.15
CA ALA A 432 12.78 -15.42 50.48
C ALA A 432 12.49 -14.52 51.71
N GLU A 433 11.70 -15.09 52.64
CA GLU A 433 11.62 -14.73 54.07
C GLU A 433 12.86 -15.28 54.83
N PRO A 434 13.08 -14.90 56.10
CA PRO A 434 12.37 -15.58 57.20
C PRO A 434 11.90 -14.70 58.38
N GLU A 435 10.84 -15.19 59.04
CA GLU A 435 10.46 -15.13 60.47
C GLU A 435 11.01 -14.03 61.42
N SER A 436 10.09 -13.28 62.05
CA SER A 436 9.82 -13.39 63.51
C SER A 436 8.57 -12.58 63.96
N ALA A 437 7.88 -13.04 65.02
CA ALA A 437 6.68 -12.47 65.70
C ALA A 437 6.80 -10.97 66.09
N GLU A 438 5.78 -10.18 66.50
CA GLU A 438 4.49 -10.35 67.24
C GLU A 438 3.49 -9.21 66.82
N GLU A 439 2.16 -9.16 67.02
CA GLU A 439 1.12 -10.12 67.44
C GLU A 439 -0.33 -9.69 66.99
N VAL A 440 -1.30 -10.61 67.22
CA VAL A 440 -2.78 -10.56 67.39
C VAL A 440 -3.59 -9.23 67.31
N GLU A 441 -4.61 -9.19 66.42
CA GLU A 441 -6.07 -9.17 66.78
C GLU A 441 -6.98 -9.54 65.56
N SER A 442 -8.22 -9.98 65.81
CA SER A 442 -9.20 -10.45 64.79
C SER A 442 -10.05 -9.28 64.22
N ASP A 443 -10.77 -9.33 63.09
CA ASP A 443 -11.74 -10.33 62.59
C ASP A 443 -11.81 -10.39 61.05
N GLN A 444 -12.34 -11.51 60.53
CA GLN A 444 -12.86 -11.69 59.17
C GLN A 444 -14.26 -12.33 59.27
N PRO A 445 -15.21 -12.12 58.31
CA PRO A 445 -14.97 -12.45 56.91
C PRO A 445 -15.66 -11.61 55.81
N MET A 446 -15.24 -11.87 54.57
CA MET A 446 -15.84 -11.40 53.31
C MET A 446 -17.35 -11.69 53.19
N THR A 447 -18.08 -10.78 52.53
CA THR A 447 -19.31 -11.15 51.81
C THR A 447 -19.38 -10.55 50.40
N LEU A 448 -19.55 -11.42 49.40
CA LEU A 448 -19.77 -11.06 48.00
C LEU A 448 -21.17 -10.46 47.79
N ARG A 449 -21.25 -9.26 47.20
CA ARG A 449 -22.52 -8.56 46.91
C ARG A 449 -23.20 -9.08 45.64
N ARG A 450 -23.85 -10.26 45.71
CA ARG A 450 -24.71 -10.76 44.62
C ARG A 450 -26.12 -10.16 44.75
N SER A 451 -26.51 -9.34 43.77
CA SER A 451 -27.85 -8.72 43.73
C SER A 451 -28.96 -9.78 43.64
N GLY A 452 -30.01 -9.63 44.45
CA GLY A 452 -31.05 -10.63 44.63
C GLY A 452 -32.37 -10.30 43.94
N ARG A 453 -33.16 -11.34 43.64
CA ARG A 453 -34.60 -11.22 43.36
C ARG A 453 -35.35 -12.43 43.93
N GLN A 454 -35.71 -12.36 45.21
CA GLN A 454 -36.86 -13.13 45.74
C GLN A 454 -38.15 -12.53 45.13
N ARG A 455 -39.35 -13.11 45.16
CA ARG A 455 -40.07 -14.05 46.05
C ARG A 455 -41.34 -14.47 45.23
N LYS A 456 -42.13 -15.54 45.43
CA LYS A 456 -42.57 -16.35 46.58
C LYS A 456 -42.93 -17.78 46.11
N SER A 457 -42.92 -18.73 47.05
CA SER A 457 -43.54 -20.05 46.94
C SER A 457 -44.78 -20.18 47.87
N ARG A 458 -45.55 -21.27 47.70
CA ARG A 458 -46.51 -21.97 48.62
C ARG A 458 -47.92 -22.18 48.02
N LEU A 459 -48.66 -23.27 48.28
CA LEU A 459 -48.33 -24.64 48.74
C LEU A 459 -49.61 -25.54 48.68
N GLY A 460 -49.45 -26.85 48.41
CA GLY A 460 -50.45 -27.92 48.67
C GLY A 460 -51.65 -28.01 47.71
N SER A 461 -52.45 -29.10 47.69
CA SER A 461 -52.32 -30.48 48.19
C SER A 461 -53.53 -31.33 47.67
N ILE A 462 -53.55 -32.65 47.88
CA ILE A 462 -54.70 -33.59 47.74
C ILE A 462 -55.11 -33.93 46.28
N ALA A 463 -55.60 -35.12 45.89
CA ALA A 463 -55.33 -36.54 46.22
C ALA A 463 -56.20 -37.43 45.29
N SER A 464 -55.84 -38.73 45.14
CA SER A 464 -56.67 -39.82 44.58
C SER A 464 -56.98 -39.75 43.06
N SER A 465 -57.18 -40.84 42.32
CA SER A 465 -57.58 -42.22 42.69
C SER A 465 -57.04 -43.30 41.71
N SER A 466 -57.23 -44.58 42.09
CA SER A 466 -57.27 -45.84 41.29
C SER A 466 -57.24 -45.78 39.75
N GLY A 467 -56.73 -46.77 39.01
CA GLY A 467 -56.29 -48.12 39.37
C GLY A 467 -56.78 -49.17 38.35
N ALA A 468 -55.84 -49.95 37.79
CA ALA A 468 -55.98 -51.20 37.02
C ALA A 468 -56.98 -51.30 35.83
N SER A 469 -56.42 -51.55 34.64
CA SER A 469 -56.91 -52.60 33.71
C SER A 469 -55.83 -52.95 32.68
N GLU A 470 -55.85 -54.20 32.20
CA GLU A 470 -54.86 -54.78 31.29
C GLU A 470 -55.28 -54.68 29.81
N ASP A 471 -54.30 -54.99 28.95
CA ASP A 471 -54.41 -55.90 27.80
C ASP A 471 -54.40 -55.42 26.32
N THR A 472 -53.72 -56.27 25.52
CA THR A 472 -53.72 -56.42 24.04
C THR A 472 -53.10 -55.37 23.09
N ALA A 473 -51.93 -55.75 22.53
CA ALA A 473 -51.61 -55.98 21.09
C ALA A 473 -52.14 -55.04 19.97
N ALA A 474 -51.42 -54.73 18.86
CA ALA A 474 -50.01 -54.93 18.45
C ALA A 474 -49.66 -53.95 17.26
N PRO A 475 -48.89 -54.26 16.18
CA PRO A 475 -47.66 -53.49 15.91
C PRO A 475 -47.54 -52.82 14.52
N VAL A 476 -46.82 -51.68 14.43
CA VAL A 476 -46.34 -51.09 13.16
C VAL A 476 -44.99 -50.36 13.36
N PRO A 477 -44.16 -50.15 12.32
CA PRO A 477 -43.12 -51.11 11.98
C PRO A 477 -41.68 -50.60 12.24
N ARG A 478 -40.76 -51.54 12.47
CA ARG A 478 -39.31 -51.31 12.61
C ARG A 478 -38.73 -50.50 11.43
N LYS A 479 -38.45 -49.21 11.61
CA LYS A 479 -37.52 -48.49 10.72
C LYS A 479 -36.08 -48.89 11.05
N ARG A 480 -35.38 -49.37 10.02
CA ARG A 480 -34.00 -49.91 10.08
C ARG A 480 -33.05 -48.94 10.78
N GLY A 481 -32.31 -49.46 11.76
CA GLY A 481 -31.20 -48.73 12.37
C GLY A 481 -30.10 -48.44 11.34
N ARG A 482 -29.86 -47.16 11.07
CA ARG A 482 -28.64 -46.70 10.42
C ARG A 482 -27.62 -46.44 11.54
N PRO A 483 -26.41 -47.01 11.51
CA PRO A 483 -25.45 -46.81 12.59
C PRO A 483 -25.12 -45.32 12.71
N ARG A 484 -25.52 -44.72 13.84
CA ARG A 484 -25.31 -43.31 14.13
C ARG A 484 -23.82 -43.16 14.43
N LYS A 485 -23.05 -42.76 13.40
CA LYS A 485 -21.61 -42.49 13.51
C LYS A 485 -21.41 -41.59 14.73
N TYR A 486 -20.68 -42.10 15.73
CA TYR A 486 -20.50 -41.45 17.02
C TYR A 486 -19.75 -40.13 16.78
N LYS A 487 -20.49 -39.02 16.71
CA LYS A 487 -19.89 -37.71 16.98
C LYS A 487 -19.55 -37.77 18.48
N PRO A 488 -18.28 -37.66 18.89
CA PRO A 488 -17.99 -37.45 20.30
C PRO A 488 -18.79 -36.23 20.75
N ALA A 489 -19.41 -36.32 21.92
CA ALA A 489 -20.01 -35.15 22.54
C ALA A 489 -18.91 -34.09 22.64
N VAL A 490 -19.15 -32.91 22.05
CA VAL A 490 -18.31 -31.75 22.30
C VAL A 490 -18.46 -31.49 23.79
N GLY A 491 -17.37 -31.72 24.52
CA GLY A 491 -17.31 -31.43 25.94
C GLY A 491 -17.58 -29.95 26.20
N GLU A 492 -17.92 -29.67 27.45
CA GLU A 492 -18.07 -28.32 28.03
C GLU A 492 -16.96 -27.37 27.55
N ASP A 493 -17.27 -26.08 27.42
CA ASP A 493 -16.40 -25.00 26.93
C ASP A 493 -14.96 -25.09 27.46
N SER A 494 -14.14 -25.88 26.79
CA SER A 494 -12.73 -26.02 27.09
C SER A 494 -12.06 -24.78 26.52
N THR A 495 -11.85 -23.76 27.37
CA THR A 495 -11.14 -22.52 27.03
C THR A 495 -9.93 -22.85 26.18
N TYR A 496 -9.98 -22.45 24.91
CA TYR A 496 -8.96 -22.78 23.92
C TYR A 496 -7.59 -22.34 24.44
N LYS A 497 -6.73 -23.32 24.71
CA LYS A 497 -5.34 -23.09 25.08
C LYS A 497 -4.53 -23.14 23.78
N PRO A 498 -4.05 -22.00 23.25
CA PRO A 498 -3.21 -22.03 22.06
C PRO A 498 -1.96 -22.88 22.33
N THR A 499 -1.53 -23.63 21.32
CA THR A 499 -0.22 -24.28 21.35
C THR A 499 0.88 -23.23 21.51
N PRO A 500 2.08 -23.58 22.02
CA PRO A 500 3.17 -22.63 22.16
C PRO A 500 3.66 -22.02 20.83
N ALA A 501 3.30 -22.60 19.68
CA ALA A 501 3.52 -22.01 18.37
C ALA A 501 2.46 -20.93 18.06
N GLU A 502 1.17 -21.24 18.19
CA GLU A 502 0.07 -20.29 18.00
C GLU A 502 0.12 -19.13 19.01
N ALA A 503 0.62 -19.37 20.23
CA ALA A 503 0.84 -18.31 21.22
C ALA A 503 1.97 -17.35 20.80
N ARG A 504 3.01 -17.82 20.10
CA ARG A 504 4.06 -16.96 19.52
C ARG A 504 3.54 -16.21 18.30
N GLU A 505 2.78 -16.87 17.42
CA GLU A 505 2.12 -16.24 16.28
C GLU A 505 1.13 -15.15 16.74
N ALA A 506 0.43 -15.36 17.86
CA ALA A 506 -0.46 -14.36 18.46
C ALA A 506 0.30 -13.16 19.08
N VAL A 507 1.54 -13.35 19.53
CA VAL A 507 2.43 -12.28 20.03
C VAL A 507 3.10 -11.52 18.89
N GLU A 508 3.37 -12.15 17.75
CA GLU A 508 3.93 -11.51 16.55
C GLU A 508 2.87 -10.95 15.58
N GLY A 509 1.60 -11.29 15.79
CA GLY A 509 0.47 -10.89 14.96
C GLY A 509 -0.01 -9.46 15.23
N ASP A 510 -0.64 -8.83 14.24
CA ASP A 510 -1.27 -7.51 14.40
C ASP A 510 -2.25 -7.48 15.58
N GLU A 511 -2.04 -6.53 16.51
CA GLU A 511 -3.09 -6.15 17.46
C GLU A 511 -4.37 -5.75 16.71
N LEU A 512 -5.52 -6.06 17.31
CA LEU A 512 -6.80 -5.64 16.78
C LEU A 512 -7.02 -4.16 17.12
N PRO A 513 -7.09 -3.24 16.14
CA PRO A 513 -7.49 -1.88 16.42
C PRO A 513 -8.95 -1.86 16.93
N PRO A 514 -9.36 -0.81 17.66
CA PRO A 514 -10.75 -0.67 18.10
C PRO A 514 -11.73 -0.74 16.91
N ASP A 515 -12.98 -1.16 17.17
CA ASP A 515 -14.04 -1.28 16.13
C ASP A 515 -14.36 0.06 15.40
N ASN A 516 -13.87 1.18 15.92
CA ASN A 516 -14.00 2.51 15.34
C ASN A 516 -12.74 2.88 14.54
N LEU A 517 -12.93 3.38 13.32
CA LEU A 517 -11.88 3.98 12.50
C LEU A 517 -11.33 5.24 13.18
N ASP A 518 -10.00 5.36 13.24
CA ASP A 518 -9.36 6.57 13.78
C ASP A 518 -9.23 7.66 12.70
N TRP A 519 -10.19 8.58 12.69
CA TRP A 519 -10.15 9.70 11.74
C TRP A 519 -9.06 10.74 12.07
N GLU A 520 -8.44 10.71 13.25
CA GLU A 520 -7.37 11.65 13.61
C GLU A 520 -6.07 11.31 12.85
N SER A 521 -5.65 10.05 12.83
CA SER A 521 -4.50 9.61 12.02
C SER A 521 -4.73 9.77 10.51
N ALA A 522 -5.96 9.57 10.01
CA ALA A 522 -6.31 9.90 8.62
C ALA A 522 -6.18 11.40 8.32
N ALA A 523 -6.72 12.26 9.19
CA ALA A 523 -6.62 13.71 9.05
C ALA A 523 -5.16 14.18 9.08
N LEU A 524 -4.33 13.61 9.97
CA LEU A 524 -2.90 13.86 10.00
C LEU A 524 -2.22 13.42 8.70
N ALA A 525 -2.49 12.21 8.20
CA ALA A 525 -1.89 11.69 6.97
C ALA A 525 -2.25 12.56 5.74
N TRP A 526 -3.49 13.03 5.63
CA TRP A 526 -3.91 13.96 4.59
C TRP A 526 -3.29 15.36 4.77
N GLY A 527 -3.21 15.87 6.00
CA GLY A 527 -2.54 17.14 6.31
C GLY A 527 -1.04 17.11 5.96
N LEU A 528 -0.33 16.04 6.33
CA LEU A 528 1.05 15.80 5.93
C LEU A 528 1.18 15.67 4.40
N THR A 529 0.20 15.08 3.71
CA THR A 529 0.22 14.98 2.24
C THR A 529 0.06 16.37 1.60
N ALA A 530 -0.83 17.21 2.13
CA ALA A 530 -1.08 18.55 1.62
C ALA A 530 0.09 19.52 1.86
N VAL A 531 0.80 19.40 2.98
CA VAL A 531 1.92 20.29 3.35
C VAL A 531 3.27 19.77 2.86
N GLY A 532 3.53 18.47 3.01
CA GLY A 532 4.84 17.84 2.74
C GLY A 532 4.91 16.99 1.48
N GLY A 533 3.80 16.85 0.75
CA GLY A 533 3.68 15.97 -0.40
C GLY A 533 3.49 14.49 -0.01
N LEU A 534 2.94 13.72 -0.96
CA LEU A 534 2.56 12.32 -0.75
C LEU A 534 3.67 11.46 -0.10
N ALA A 535 4.92 11.62 -0.53
CA ALA A 535 6.03 10.81 -0.03
C ALA A 535 6.41 11.08 1.43
N SER A 536 6.34 12.33 1.91
CA SER A 536 6.61 12.65 3.31
C SER A 536 5.52 12.05 4.21
N ALA A 537 4.26 12.14 3.80
CA ALA A 537 3.15 11.49 4.48
C ALA A 537 3.28 9.96 4.46
N SER A 538 3.60 9.37 3.31
CA SER A 538 3.83 7.93 3.19
C SER A 538 4.95 7.45 4.12
N ALA A 539 6.04 8.21 4.25
CA ALA A 539 7.12 7.86 5.16
C ALA A 539 6.70 7.93 6.63
N GLY A 540 5.85 8.90 7.00
CA GLY A 540 5.23 8.97 8.32
C GLY A 540 4.35 7.76 8.63
N VAL A 541 3.37 7.49 7.76
CA VAL A 541 2.41 6.39 7.91
C VAL A 541 3.10 5.02 7.85
N TYR A 542 3.95 4.76 6.87
CA TYR A 542 4.65 3.47 6.75
C TYR A 542 5.71 3.26 7.82
N GLY A 543 6.33 4.34 8.31
CA GLY A 543 7.17 4.29 9.51
C GLY A 543 6.36 3.91 10.75
N GLY A 544 5.18 4.51 10.93
CA GLY A 544 4.21 4.13 11.96
C GLY A 544 3.81 2.65 11.88
N GLU A 545 3.49 2.12 10.70
CA GLU A 545 3.07 0.71 10.50
C GLU A 545 4.14 -0.28 10.98
N CYS A 546 5.41 0.07 10.80
CA CYS A 546 6.53 -0.74 11.23
C CYS A 546 6.76 -0.70 12.76
N ILE A 547 6.19 0.28 13.47
CA ILE A 547 6.43 0.56 14.90
C ILE A 547 5.22 0.22 15.79
N SER A 548 3.99 0.48 15.34
CA SER A 548 2.75 0.40 16.14
C SER A 548 2.25 -1.04 16.34
N ARG A 549 3.16 -1.92 16.77
CA ARG A 549 3.03 -3.37 17.03
C ARG A 549 4.02 -3.79 18.11
#